data_AF-A0A1E1F569-F1
#
_entry.id   AF-A0A1E1F569-F1
#
_cell.length_a   1.000
_cell.length_b   1.000
_cell.length_c   1.000
_cell.angle_alpha   90.00
_cell.angle_beta   90.00
_cell.angle_gamma   90.00
#
_symmetry.space_group_name_H-M   'P 1'
#
loop_
_entity.id
_entity.type
_entity.pdbx_description
1 polymer ?
#
loop_
_entity_poly.entity_id
_entity_poly.type
_entity_poly.pdbx_seq_one_letter_code
_entity_poly.pdbx_strand_id
1 'polypeptide(L)'
;MDRHGSYVGMTRHRDGMALHYGRDDFRDQSKLVRTLSRERVKDMASDYERRDPAQQFAERRGIGLGERIVEMARAGAEKARGIFDGLRLSLSAQQREPSATPERSRSIFADFKPPASVADPARTAQAEREHIRQLAVQRHARAVADIWKMQDKGLPILPHQRAALDKAREAMNQTSKYAAHDMERAYNRDPALASDAAGGRVRQAMRAMQLEAEIRTDPDKRADRFVEGWQQLGRHREELQRDGDFRGARKVSEQMAGMAKSLERDAQVESLLRDRKQELGIGFEKAANSPTTFPPASASRWAGATTTDLADRREDHGQFASHCARS
;
A
#
# COMPACT_ATOMS: atom_id res chain seq x y z
N MET A 1 -26.99 2.73 28.67
CA MET A 1 -27.26 1.48 29.42
C MET A 1 -28.35 0.73 28.67
N ASP A 2 -28.23 -0.60 28.56
CA ASP A 2 -29.21 -1.47 27.90
C ASP A 2 -29.87 -2.40 28.91
N ARG A 3 -30.85 -3.18 28.47
CA ARG A 3 -31.60 -4.14 29.30
C ARG A 3 -30.70 -5.06 30.09
N HIS A 4 -29.60 -5.51 29.49
CA HIS A 4 -28.68 -6.44 30.13
C HIS A 4 -27.85 -5.76 31.23
N GLY A 5 -27.29 -4.58 30.94
CA GLY A 5 -26.57 -3.78 31.93
C GLY A 5 -27.46 -3.38 33.10
N SER A 6 -28.72 -2.99 32.84
CA SER A 6 -29.70 -2.68 33.87
C SER A 6 -30.04 -3.89 34.74
N TYR A 7 -30.29 -5.05 34.12
CA TYR A 7 -30.54 -6.29 34.87
C TYR A 7 -29.37 -6.65 35.79
N VAL A 8 -28.13 -6.62 35.29
CA VAL A 8 -26.94 -6.97 36.10
C VAL A 8 -26.69 -5.93 37.20
N GLY A 9 -26.83 -4.64 36.91
CA GLY A 9 -26.63 -3.58 37.91
C GLY A 9 -27.67 -3.64 39.04
N MET A 10 -28.93 -3.88 38.70
CA MET A 10 -30.03 -3.89 39.68
C MET A 10 -30.09 -5.17 40.50
N THR A 11 -29.73 -6.33 39.93
CA THR A 11 -29.82 -7.62 40.62
C THR A 11 -28.64 -7.94 41.54
N ARG A 12 -27.58 -7.14 41.51
CA ARG A 12 -26.44 -7.28 42.42
C ARG A 12 -26.72 -6.80 43.85
N HIS A 13 -27.78 -6.02 44.04
CA HIS A 13 -28.16 -5.49 45.35
C HIS A 13 -29.30 -6.34 45.94
N ARG A 14 -29.10 -6.87 47.16
CA ARG A 14 -30.07 -7.77 47.82
C ARG A 14 -31.18 -7.01 48.55
N ASP A 15 -30.84 -5.91 49.21
CA ASP A 15 -31.74 -5.23 50.14
C ASP A 15 -32.35 -3.93 49.56
N GLY A 16 -31.70 -3.32 48.56
CA GLY A 16 -32.20 -2.11 47.91
C GLY A 16 -31.14 -1.38 47.09
N MET A 17 -31.58 -0.48 46.22
CA MET A 17 -30.72 0.30 45.33
C MET A 17 -31.28 1.72 45.16
N ALA A 18 -30.41 2.73 45.17
CA ALA A 18 -30.74 4.09 44.76
C ALA A 18 -30.17 4.36 43.36
N LEU A 19 -31.00 4.89 42.46
CA LEU A 19 -30.61 5.26 41.09
C LEU A 19 -30.63 6.77 40.95
N HIS A 20 -29.47 7.36 40.66
CA HIS A 20 -29.34 8.79 40.38
C HIS A 20 -29.19 9.00 38.86
N TYR A 21 -29.97 9.91 38.31
CA TYR A 21 -29.90 10.28 36.90
C TYR A 21 -30.12 11.79 36.72
N GLY A 22 -29.50 12.37 35.70
CA GLY A 22 -29.64 13.78 35.36
C GLY A 22 -31.05 14.08 34.84
N ARG A 23 -31.65 15.17 35.32
CA ARG A 23 -32.99 15.61 34.91
C ARG A 23 -33.04 16.01 33.43
N ASP A 24 -31.90 16.45 32.89
CA ASP A 24 -31.75 16.85 31.49
C ASP A 24 -31.79 15.64 30.52
N ASP A 25 -31.27 14.49 30.95
CA ASP A 25 -31.25 13.27 30.15
C ASP A 25 -32.60 12.53 30.18
N PHE A 26 -33.24 12.47 31.35
CA PHE A 26 -34.50 11.76 31.58
C PHE A 26 -35.52 12.66 32.27
N ARG A 27 -36.12 13.54 31.48
CA ARG A 27 -37.20 14.44 31.92
C ARG A 27 -38.49 13.71 32.35
N ASP A 28 -38.69 12.48 31.90
CA ASP A 28 -39.87 11.64 32.13
C ASP A 28 -39.43 10.20 32.47
N GLN A 29 -40.08 9.60 33.48
CA GLN A 29 -39.88 8.21 33.88
C GLN A 29 -40.07 7.23 32.71
N SER A 30 -40.96 7.55 31.77
CA SER A 30 -41.21 6.76 30.57
C SER A 30 -39.97 6.64 29.67
N LYS A 31 -39.17 7.72 29.59
CA LYS A 31 -37.93 7.77 28.80
C LYS A 31 -36.80 6.96 29.45
N LEU A 32 -36.75 6.97 30.79
CA LEU A 32 -35.83 6.14 31.56
C LEU A 32 -36.14 4.65 31.34
N VAL A 33 -37.40 4.25 31.52
CA VAL A 33 -37.84 2.86 31.30
C VAL A 33 -37.53 2.42 29.87
N ARG A 34 -37.81 3.24 28.86
CA ARG A 34 -37.51 2.91 27.46
C ARG A 34 -36.02 2.72 27.19
N THR A 35 -35.17 3.51 27.84
CA THR A 35 -33.72 3.43 27.65
C THR A 35 -33.13 2.21 28.36
N LEU A 36 -33.57 1.94 29.60
CA LEU A 36 -33.14 0.78 30.37
C LEU A 36 -33.74 -0.53 29.83
N SER A 37 -34.91 -0.49 29.20
CA SER A 37 -35.53 -1.68 28.60
C SER A 37 -35.02 -1.98 27.19
N ARG A 38 -34.19 -1.10 26.62
CA ARG A 38 -33.67 -1.28 25.27
C ARG A 38 -32.80 -2.51 25.20
N GLU A 39 -33.24 -3.50 24.45
CA GLU A 39 -32.44 -4.68 24.16
C GLU A 39 -31.41 -4.33 23.08
N ARG A 40 -30.14 -4.44 23.44
CA ARG A 40 -29.06 -4.44 22.46
C ARG A 40 -28.88 -5.89 22.05
N VAL A 41 -29.33 -6.23 20.84
CA VAL A 41 -29.01 -7.53 20.26
C VAL A 41 -27.49 -7.64 20.26
N LYS A 42 -26.95 -8.71 20.84
CA LYS A 42 -25.53 -9.01 20.71
C LYS A 42 -25.34 -9.34 19.24
N ASP A 43 -24.78 -8.41 18.47
CA ASP A 43 -24.31 -8.71 17.11
C ASP A 43 -23.26 -9.81 17.23
N MET A 44 -23.68 -11.06 17.05
CA MET A 44 -22.78 -12.20 16.95
C MET A 44 -22.18 -12.14 15.54
N ALA A 45 -20.85 -12.06 15.44
CA ALA A 45 -20.17 -12.08 14.14
C ALA A 45 -20.59 -13.32 13.29
N SER A 46 -20.96 -14.41 13.95
CA SER A 46 -21.49 -15.64 13.32
C SER A 46 -22.85 -15.47 12.61
N ASP A 47 -23.67 -14.48 12.98
CA ASP A 47 -24.94 -14.21 12.29
C ASP A 47 -24.72 -13.54 10.92
N TYR A 48 -23.55 -12.93 10.72
CA TYR A 48 -23.09 -12.41 9.43
C TYR A 48 -22.38 -13.48 8.58
N GLU A 49 -21.85 -14.56 9.18
CA GLU A 49 -21.20 -15.65 8.45
C GLU A 49 -22.20 -16.51 7.64
N ARG A 50 -23.47 -16.58 8.05
CA ARG A 50 -24.50 -17.33 7.31
C ARG A 50 -24.94 -16.68 6.00
N ARG A 51 -24.52 -15.45 5.71
CA ARG A 51 -24.94 -14.75 4.50
C ARG A 51 -23.77 -14.00 3.87
N ASP A 52 -23.18 -14.66 2.88
CA ASP A 52 -21.98 -14.26 2.14
C ASP A 52 -21.99 -12.76 1.74
N PRO A 53 -21.11 -11.93 2.34
CA PRO A 53 -21.02 -10.50 2.03
C PRO A 53 -20.74 -10.20 0.56
N ALA A 54 -20.10 -11.14 -0.16
CA ALA A 54 -19.80 -11.00 -1.59
C ALA A 54 -21.08 -10.98 -2.45
N GLN A 55 -22.11 -11.71 -2.04
CA GLN A 55 -23.37 -11.81 -2.79
C GLN A 55 -24.19 -10.51 -2.71
N GLN A 56 -24.26 -9.86 -1.55
CA GLN A 56 -24.97 -8.57 -1.43
C GLN A 56 -24.24 -7.43 -2.14
N PHE A 57 -22.91 -7.46 -2.19
CA PHE A 57 -22.14 -6.48 -2.97
C PHE A 57 -22.37 -6.66 -4.48
N ALA A 58 -22.49 -7.92 -4.94
CA ALA A 58 -22.80 -8.25 -6.33
C ALA A 58 -24.26 -7.93 -6.73
N GLU A 59 -25.24 -8.21 -5.86
CA GLU A 59 -26.67 -7.92 -6.09
C GLU A 59 -26.95 -6.42 -6.15
N ARG A 60 -26.38 -5.61 -5.24
CA ARG A 60 -26.56 -4.15 -5.23
C ARG A 60 -25.92 -3.45 -6.42
N ARG A 61 -24.98 -4.10 -7.12
CA ARG A 61 -24.31 -3.60 -8.32
C ARG A 61 -24.77 -4.29 -9.62
N GLY A 62 -25.71 -5.23 -9.54
CA GLY A 62 -26.23 -5.96 -10.71
C GLY A 62 -25.19 -6.86 -11.41
N ILE A 63 -24.12 -7.27 -10.71
CA ILE A 63 -23.05 -8.11 -11.28
C ILE A 63 -23.38 -9.58 -11.02
N GLY A 64 -24.42 -10.08 -11.69
CA GLY A 64 -24.70 -11.51 -11.81
C GLY A 64 -23.78 -12.17 -12.84
N LEU A 65 -22.51 -12.40 -12.48
CA LEU A 65 -21.48 -12.92 -13.40
C LEU A 65 -21.50 -14.47 -13.52
N GLY A 66 -22.26 -15.17 -12.67
CA GLY A 66 -22.34 -16.62 -12.67
C GLY A 66 -23.23 -17.22 -13.79
N GLU A 67 -24.30 -16.54 -14.18
CA GLU A 67 -25.29 -17.10 -15.12
C GLU A 67 -24.91 -16.87 -16.60
N ARG A 68 -24.18 -15.78 -16.90
CA ARG A 68 -23.71 -15.47 -18.27
C ARG A 68 -22.51 -16.30 -18.76
N ILE A 69 -21.72 -16.89 -17.85
CA ILE A 69 -20.56 -17.71 -18.25
C ILE A 69 -21.02 -19.09 -18.79
N VAL A 70 -22.10 -19.65 -18.23
CA VAL A 70 -22.66 -20.92 -18.70
C VAL A 70 -23.32 -20.75 -20.08
N GLU A 71 -23.94 -19.60 -20.33
CA GLU A 71 -24.54 -19.28 -21.64
C GLU A 71 -23.48 -19.05 -22.73
N MET A 72 -22.38 -18.34 -22.42
CA MET A 72 -21.26 -18.14 -23.33
C MET A 72 -20.49 -19.43 -23.63
N ALA A 73 -20.36 -20.34 -22.66
CA ALA A 73 -19.74 -21.65 -22.89
C ALA A 73 -20.58 -22.54 -23.83
N ARG A 74 -21.92 -22.46 -23.75
CA ARG A 74 -22.83 -23.19 -24.64
C ARG A 74 -22.85 -22.60 -26.05
N ALA A 75 -22.84 -21.26 -26.18
CA ALA A 75 -22.75 -20.57 -27.47
C ALA A 75 -21.38 -20.77 -28.17
N GLY A 76 -20.29 -20.88 -27.41
CA GLY A 76 -18.96 -21.19 -27.95
C GLY A 76 -18.84 -22.63 -28.49
N ALA A 77 -19.51 -23.59 -27.85
CA ALA A 77 -19.51 -24.99 -28.28
C ALA A 77 -20.29 -25.24 -29.58
N GLU A 78 -21.35 -24.45 -29.86
CA GLU A 78 -22.09 -24.55 -31.13
C GLU A 78 -21.38 -23.83 -32.29
N LYS A 79 -20.72 -22.69 -32.03
CA LYS A 79 -19.99 -21.94 -33.06
C LYS A 79 -18.72 -22.65 -33.55
N ALA A 80 -18.16 -23.56 -32.76
CA ALA A 80 -17.04 -24.41 -33.16
C ALA A 80 -17.42 -25.58 -34.08
N ARG A 81 -18.71 -25.95 -34.17
CA ARG A 81 -19.17 -27.04 -35.06
C ARG A 81 -19.44 -26.62 -36.50
N GLY A 82 -19.52 -25.32 -36.80
CA GLY A 82 -19.84 -24.83 -38.16
C GLY A 82 -18.68 -24.20 -38.94
N ILE A 83 -17.57 -23.84 -38.29
CA ILE A 83 -16.48 -23.09 -38.96
C ILE A 83 -15.56 -24.00 -39.81
N PHE A 84 -15.62 -25.32 -39.60
CA PHE A 84 -14.80 -26.30 -40.34
C PHE A 84 -15.59 -27.20 -41.31
N ASP A 85 -16.89 -26.94 -41.52
CA ASP A 85 -17.77 -27.77 -42.38
C ASP A 85 -17.70 -27.42 -43.88
N GLY A 86 -16.59 -26.80 -44.31
CA GLY A 86 -16.41 -26.33 -45.69
C GLY A 86 -14.98 -26.38 -46.24
N LEU A 87 -13.98 -26.77 -45.45
CA LEU A 87 -12.60 -26.92 -45.93
C LEU A 87 -12.33 -28.39 -46.28
N ARG A 88 -12.70 -28.78 -47.50
CA ARG A 88 -12.27 -30.04 -48.12
C ARG A 88 -10.75 -30.00 -48.33
N LEU A 89 -10.01 -30.56 -47.37
CA LEU A 89 -8.66 -31.06 -47.57
C LEU A 89 -8.76 -32.39 -48.33
N SER A 90 -8.80 -32.34 -49.66
CA SER A 90 -8.62 -33.56 -50.48
C SER A 90 -7.15 -33.97 -50.44
N LEU A 91 -6.79 -34.83 -49.48
CA LEU A 91 -5.69 -35.77 -49.66
C LEU A 91 -6.15 -36.82 -50.66
N SER A 92 -5.67 -36.74 -51.90
CA SER A 92 -5.85 -37.80 -52.90
C SER A 92 -4.73 -38.82 -52.77
N ALA A 93 -5.06 -39.96 -52.17
CA ALA A 93 -4.30 -41.20 -52.25
C ALA A 93 -4.69 -41.99 -53.51
N GLN A 94 -3.66 -42.54 -54.16
CA GLN A 94 -3.61 -43.68 -55.10
C GLN A 94 -4.27 -43.63 -56.50
N GLN A 95 -3.39 -43.86 -57.49
CA GLN A 95 -3.54 -44.68 -58.71
C GLN A 95 -4.40 -44.19 -59.90
N ARG A 96 -3.73 -43.81 -61.01
CA ARG A 96 -3.58 -44.57 -62.29
C ARG A 96 -3.33 -43.61 -63.48
N GLU A 97 -2.23 -43.83 -64.19
CA GLU A 97 -1.77 -43.17 -65.45
C GLU A 97 -2.76 -43.34 -66.63
N PRO A 98 -2.55 -42.71 -67.82
CA PRO A 98 -1.80 -41.49 -68.16
C PRO A 98 -2.64 -40.51 -69.01
N SER A 99 -2.47 -39.19 -68.85
CA SER A 99 -2.87 -38.26 -69.93
C SER A 99 -2.12 -36.94 -69.86
N ALA A 100 -1.24 -36.76 -70.84
CA ALA A 100 -0.86 -35.54 -71.52
C ALA A 100 -0.59 -34.29 -70.65
N THR A 101 0.67 -33.89 -70.66
CA THR A 101 1.11 -32.51 -70.40
C THR A 101 0.26 -31.51 -71.20
N PRO A 102 0.03 -30.32 -70.63
CA PRO A 102 0.90 -29.24 -71.04
C PRO A 102 1.51 -28.49 -69.86
N GLU A 103 2.69 -27.97 -70.16
CA GLU A 103 3.62 -27.21 -69.34
C GLU A 103 2.93 -26.15 -68.47
N ARG A 104 2.98 -26.34 -67.14
CA ARG A 104 2.84 -25.22 -66.21
C ARG A 104 4.23 -24.81 -65.80
N SER A 105 4.65 -23.68 -66.35
CA SER A 105 5.88 -22.97 -66.07
C SER A 105 6.26 -23.04 -64.59
N ARG A 106 7.33 -23.78 -64.30
CA ARG A 106 8.11 -23.60 -63.08
C ARG A 106 8.53 -22.13 -63.08
N SER A 107 8.00 -21.35 -62.14
CA SER A 107 8.43 -19.99 -61.96
C SER A 107 9.94 -19.99 -61.70
N ILE A 108 10.66 -19.10 -62.37
CA ILE A 108 12.13 -18.92 -62.31
C ILE A 108 12.63 -18.62 -60.87
N PHE A 109 11.71 -18.44 -59.92
CA PHE A 109 11.94 -18.15 -58.50
C PHE A 109 11.65 -19.32 -57.56
N ALA A 110 11.25 -20.51 -58.06
CA ALA A 110 10.92 -21.66 -57.21
C ALA A 110 12.13 -22.19 -56.40
N ASP A 111 13.35 -21.94 -56.87
CA ASP A 111 14.61 -22.31 -56.20
C ASP A 111 15.34 -21.11 -55.56
N PHE A 112 14.73 -19.91 -55.52
CA PHE A 112 15.33 -18.77 -54.85
C PHE A 112 15.12 -18.86 -53.34
N LYS A 113 16.02 -19.56 -52.67
CA LYS A 113 16.17 -19.56 -51.22
C LYS A 113 17.07 -18.38 -50.87
N PRO A 114 16.54 -17.21 -50.45
CA PRO A 114 17.39 -16.12 -50.00
C PRO A 114 18.31 -16.67 -48.91
N PRO A 115 19.64 -16.40 -48.95
CA PRO A 115 20.52 -16.83 -47.88
C PRO A 115 19.92 -16.31 -46.58
N ALA A 116 19.79 -17.20 -45.59
CA ALA A 116 19.26 -16.87 -44.27
C ALA A 116 19.81 -15.51 -43.87
N SER A 117 18.91 -14.54 -43.68
CA SER A 117 19.19 -13.15 -43.34
C SER A 117 20.51 -13.09 -42.57
N VAL A 118 21.56 -12.58 -43.23
CA VAL A 118 22.80 -12.19 -42.57
C VAL A 118 22.35 -11.36 -41.38
N ALA A 119 22.56 -11.88 -40.17
CA ALA A 119 22.04 -11.27 -38.96
C ALA A 119 22.44 -9.80 -38.98
N ASP A 120 21.46 -8.90 -39.01
CA ASP A 120 21.73 -7.46 -39.03
C ASP A 120 22.72 -7.17 -37.89
N PRO A 121 23.91 -6.60 -38.16
CA PRO A 121 24.92 -6.35 -37.12
C PRO A 121 24.37 -5.42 -36.01
N ALA A 122 23.32 -4.66 -36.31
CA ALA A 122 22.57 -3.89 -35.32
C ALA A 122 21.79 -4.76 -34.32
N ARG A 123 21.18 -5.87 -34.76
CA ARG A 123 20.42 -6.79 -33.89
C ARG A 123 21.34 -7.60 -33.00
N THR A 124 22.50 -8.03 -33.49
CA THR A 124 23.50 -8.75 -32.69
C THR A 124 24.09 -7.85 -31.60
N ALA A 125 24.45 -6.61 -31.94
CA ALA A 125 24.93 -5.63 -30.97
C ALA A 125 23.86 -5.29 -29.90
N GLN A 126 22.57 -5.27 -30.26
CA GLN A 126 21.47 -5.10 -29.31
C GLN A 126 21.37 -6.31 -28.36
N ALA A 127 21.41 -7.54 -28.89
CA ALA A 127 21.37 -8.75 -28.08
C ALA A 127 22.55 -8.84 -27.10
N GLU A 128 23.76 -8.45 -27.51
CA GLU A 128 24.94 -8.38 -26.64
C GLU A 128 24.75 -7.38 -25.50
N ARG A 129 24.21 -6.18 -25.78
CA ARG A 129 23.91 -5.17 -24.76
C ARG A 129 22.85 -5.66 -23.77
N GLU A 130 21.82 -6.34 -24.25
CA GLU A 130 20.80 -6.94 -23.39
C GLU A 130 21.37 -8.04 -22.51
N HIS A 131 22.26 -8.89 -23.06
CA HIS A 131 22.93 -9.93 -22.30
C HIS A 131 23.85 -9.35 -21.21
N ILE A 132 24.64 -8.31 -21.52
CA ILE A 132 25.46 -7.59 -20.53
C ILE A 132 24.58 -7.00 -19.42
N ARG A 133 23.44 -6.40 -19.78
CA ARG A 133 22.48 -5.85 -18.82
C ARG A 133 21.91 -6.96 -17.92
N GLN A 134 21.53 -8.11 -18.48
CA GLN A 134 21.01 -9.24 -17.71
C GLN A 134 22.06 -9.80 -16.74
N LEU A 135 23.31 -9.93 -17.20
CA LEU A 135 24.43 -10.38 -16.37
C LEU A 135 24.72 -9.40 -15.23
N ALA A 136 24.68 -8.09 -15.50
CA ALA A 136 24.85 -7.05 -14.47
C ALA A 136 23.77 -7.14 -13.40
N VAL A 137 22.50 -7.30 -13.80
CA VAL A 137 21.37 -7.49 -12.87
C VAL A 137 21.54 -8.78 -12.06
N GLN A 138 21.92 -9.89 -12.70
CA GLN A 138 22.14 -11.16 -12.01
C GLN A 138 23.27 -11.05 -10.97
N ARG A 139 24.39 -10.41 -11.31
CA ARG A 139 25.51 -10.19 -10.40
C ARG A 139 25.10 -9.31 -9.21
N HIS A 140 24.35 -8.25 -9.46
CA HIS A 140 23.80 -7.39 -8.42
C HIS A 140 22.85 -8.16 -7.49
N ALA A 141 21.93 -8.93 -8.07
CA ALA A 141 20.99 -9.76 -7.33
C ALA A 141 21.71 -10.77 -6.41
N ARG A 142 22.79 -11.40 -6.87
CA ARG A 142 23.59 -12.32 -6.04
C ARG A 142 24.24 -11.61 -4.86
N ALA A 143 24.84 -10.43 -5.10
CA ALA A 143 25.46 -9.65 -4.03
C ALA A 143 24.43 -9.23 -2.96
N VAL A 144 23.23 -8.79 -3.39
CA VAL A 144 22.12 -8.46 -2.48
C VAL A 144 21.65 -9.70 -1.72
N ALA A 145 21.42 -10.81 -2.41
CA ALA A 145 20.96 -12.05 -1.79
C ALA A 145 21.97 -12.61 -0.78
N ASP A 146 23.27 -12.49 -1.03
CA ASP A 146 24.30 -12.92 -0.08
C ASP A 146 24.34 -12.03 1.16
N ILE A 147 24.11 -10.72 1.02
CA ILE A 147 23.96 -9.80 2.16
C ILE A 147 22.72 -10.15 2.98
N TRP A 148 21.58 -10.39 2.33
CA TRP A 148 20.35 -10.78 3.03
C TRP A 148 20.49 -12.10 3.76
N LYS A 149 21.13 -13.11 3.16
CA LYS A 149 21.43 -14.38 3.87
C LYS A 149 22.24 -14.18 5.14
N MET A 150 23.14 -13.19 5.18
CA MET A 150 23.90 -12.87 6.39
C MET A 150 23.02 -12.18 7.44
N GLN A 151 22.18 -11.24 7.01
CA GLN A 151 21.21 -10.56 7.88
C GLN A 151 20.22 -11.55 8.48
N ASP A 152 19.67 -12.47 7.68
CA ASP A 152 18.73 -13.50 8.12
C ASP A 152 19.36 -14.44 9.17
N LYS A 153 20.66 -14.68 9.07
CA LYS A 153 21.44 -15.47 10.04
C LYS A 153 21.92 -14.66 11.24
N GLY A 154 21.63 -13.35 11.29
CA GLY A 154 22.12 -12.45 12.33
C GLY A 154 23.65 -12.29 12.33
N LEU A 155 24.31 -12.58 11.20
CA LEU A 155 25.75 -12.49 11.06
C LEU A 155 26.16 -11.10 10.56
N PRO A 156 27.33 -10.57 10.98
CA PRO A 156 27.82 -9.30 10.48
C PRO A 156 28.13 -9.39 8.98
N ILE A 157 27.77 -8.34 8.22
CA ILE A 157 28.05 -8.27 6.78
C ILE A 157 29.56 -8.09 6.58
N LEU A 158 30.20 -8.97 5.80
CA LEU A 158 31.64 -8.93 5.60
C LEU A 158 32.03 -7.77 4.67
N PRO A 159 33.21 -7.13 4.87
CA PRO A 159 33.67 -6.03 4.03
C PRO A 159 33.71 -6.36 2.54
N HIS A 160 34.10 -7.57 2.18
CA HIS A 160 34.15 -7.99 0.77
C HIS A 160 32.75 -8.14 0.15
N GLN A 161 31.72 -8.47 0.93
CA GLN A 161 30.34 -8.54 0.43
C GLN A 161 29.81 -7.14 0.12
N ARG A 162 30.12 -6.15 0.97
CA ARG A 162 29.84 -4.73 0.70
C ARG A 162 30.54 -4.27 -0.57
N ALA A 163 31.84 -4.50 -0.68
CA ALA A 163 32.61 -4.17 -1.88
C ALA A 163 32.08 -4.87 -3.14
N ALA A 164 31.61 -6.11 -3.03
CA ALA A 164 31.00 -6.84 -4.14
C ALA A 164 29.68 -6.21 -4.59
N LEU A 165 28.84 -5.78 -3.65
CA LEU A 165 27.61 -5.05 -3.95
C LEU A 165 27.92 -3.70 -4.61
N ASP A 166 28.85 -2.92 -4.06
CA ASP A 166 29.21 -1.61 -4.62
C ASP A 166 29.75 -1.74 -6.05
N LYS A 167 30.63 -2.72 -6.32
CA LYS A 167 31.09 -3.02 -7.67
C LYS A 167 29.95 -3.47 -8.61
N ALA A 168 28.93 -4.16 -8.09
CA ALA A 168 27.76 -4.53 -8.88
C ALA A 168 26.86 -3.33 -9.18
N ARG A 169 26.71 -2.39 -8.24
CA ARG A 169 25.99 -1.13 -8.43
C ARG A 169 26.66 -0.28 -9.51
N GLU A 170 27.98 -0.16 -9.48
CA GLU A 170 28.76 0.54 -10.50
C GLU A 170 28.54 -0.06 -11.89
N ALA A 171 28.64 -1.39 -12.03
CA ALA A 171 28.40 -2.08 -13.29
C ALA A 171 26.97 -1.87 -13.84
N MET A 172 25.96 -1.84 -12.97
CA MET A 172 24.59 -1.49 -13.38
C MET A 172 24.47 -0.04 -13.81
N ASN A 173 25.09 0.87 -13.06
CA ASN A 173 25.00 2.31 -13.31
C ASN A 173 25.73 2.74 -14.60
N GLN A 174 26.68 1.95 -15.09
CA GLN A 174 27.29 2.11 -16.42
C GLN A 174 26.27 1.94 -17.56
N THR A 175 25.25 1.10 -17.38
CA THR A 175 24.19 0.90 -18.39
C THR A 175 23.10 1.98 -18.28
N SER A 176 22.74 2.38 -17.06
CA SER A 176 21.81 3.48 -16.81
C SER A 176 22.08 4.11 -15.44
N LYS A 177 22.17 5.44 -15.38
CA LYS A 177 22.62 6.24 -14.22
C LYS A 177 22.01 5.85 -12.87
N TYR A 178 20.75 5.40 -12.85
CA TYR A 178 20.01 5.08 -11.62
C TYR A 178 19.56 3.62 -11.54
N ALA A 179 20.10 2.74 -12.40
CA ALA A 179 19.64 1.35 -12.50
C ALA A 179 19.78 0.58 -11.18
N ALA A 180 20.89 0.77 -10.46
CA ALA A 180 21.09 0.08 -9.19
C ALA A 180 20.06 0.53 -8.13
N HIS A 181 19.82 1.84 -8.02
CA HIS A 181 18.86 2.40 -7.08
C HIS A 181 17.41 1.98 -7.41
N ASP A 182 17.01 2.02 -8.68
CA ASP A 182 15.67 1.61 -9.11
C ASP A 182 15.45 0.10 -8.87
N MET A 183 16.50 -0.72 -9.02
CA MET A 183 16.46 -2.15 -8.71
C MET A 183 16.37 -2.42 -7.19
N GLU A 184 17.12 -1.69 -6.37
CA GLU A 184 17.05 -1.84 -4.91
C GLU A 184 15.67 -1.46 -4.36
N ARG A 185 15.02 -0.43 -4.92
CA ARG A 185 13.63 -0.11 -4.60
C ARG A 185 12.69 -1.26 -4.94
N ALA A 186 12.85 -1.86 -6.11
CA ALA A 186 12.07 -3.03 -6.51
C ALA A 186 12.27 -4.20 -5.54
N TYR A 187 13.51 -4.49 -5.14
CA TYR A 187 13.85 -5.53 -4.17
C TYR A 187 13.30 -5.29 -2.77
N ASN A 188 13.28 -4.04 -2.31
CA ASN A 188 12.67 -3.69 -1.02
C ASN A 188 11.15 -3.87 -1.03
N ARG A 189 10.50 -3.72 -2.20
CA ARG A 189 9.05 -3.93 -2.35
C ARG A 189 8.71 -5.41 -2.45
N ASP A 190 9.50 -6.16 -3.21
CA ASP A 190 9.37 -7.60 -3.40
C ASP A 190 10.74 -8.29 -3.26
N PRO A 191 11.05 -8.82 -2.07
CA PRO A 191 12.30 -9.52 -1.81
C PRO A 191 12.49 -10.78 -2.67
N ALA A 192 11.41 -11.41 -3.15
CA ALA A 192 11.54 -12.62 -3.96
C ALA A 192 12.30 -12.36 -5.27
N LEU A 193 12.17 -11.14 -5.83
CA LEU A 193 12.84 -10.73 -7.05
C LEU A 193 14.36 -10.83 -6.98
N ALA A 194 14.98 -10.56 -5.82
CA ALA A 194 16.43 -10.66 -5.70
C ALA A 194 16.89 -12.12 -5.75
N SER A 195 16.18 -13.03 -5.08
CA SER A 195 16.49 -14.46 -5.10
C SER A 195 16.29 -15.07 -6.50
N ASP A 196 15.22 -14.66 -7.18
CA ASP A 196 14.88 -15.10 -8.53
C ASP A 196 15.91 -14.61 -9.55
N ALA A 197 16.27 -13.33 -9.50
CA ALA A 197 17.30 -12.76 -10.37
C ALA A 197 18.68 -13.35 -10.09
N ALA A 198 19.02 -13.65 -8.84
CA ALA A 198 20.28 -14.33 -8.49
C ALA A 198 20.37 -15.73 -9.13
N GLY A 199 19.23 -16.45 -9.17
CA GLY A 199 19.05 -17.73 -9.85
C GLY A 199 18.95 -17.65 -11.38
N GLY A 200 19.01 -16.45 -11.97
CA GLY A 200 18.98 -16.24 -13.42
C GLY A 200 17.60 -15.88 -14.00
N ARG A 201 16.54 -15.81 -13.18
CA ARG A 201 15.21 -15.33 -13.61
C ARG A 201 15.17 -13.79 -13.62
N VAL A 202 15.99 -13.19 -14.46
CA VAL A 202 16.24 -11.73 -14.49
C VAL A 202 15.09 -10.91 -15.09
N ARG A 203 14.25 -11.52 -15.94
CA ARG A 203 13.18 -10.81 -16.68
C ARG A 203 12.17 -10.09 -15.79
N GLN A 204 11.75 -10.70 -14.67
CA GLN A 204 10.81 -10.06 -13.74
C GLN A 204 11.45 -8.88 -13.01
N ALA A 205 12.67 -9.07 -12.48
CA ALA A 205 13.42 -8.01 -11.83
C ALA A 205 13.67 -6.80 -12.76
N MET A 206 14.00 -7.06 -14.04
CA MET A 206 14.15 -5.98 -15.03
C MET A 206 12.88 -5.17 -15.26
N ARG A 207 11.72 -5.83 -15.34
CA ARG A 207 10.43 -5.15 -15.46
C ARG A 207 10.11 -4.32 -14.22
N ALA A 208 10.34 -4.86 -13.03
CA ALA A 208 10.14 -4.14 -11.78
C ALA A 208 11.06 -2.90 -11.68
N MET A 209 12.34 -3.04 -12.04
CA MET A 209 13.27 -1.91 -12.14
C MET A 209 12.80 -0.85 -13.15
N GLN A 210 12.24 -1.26 -14.29
CA GLN A 210 11.70 -0.32 -15.29
C GLN A 210 10.49 0.45 -14.74
N LEU A 211 9.59 -0.23 -14.03
CA LEU A 211 8.48 0.44 -13.35
C LEU A 211 8.97 1.46 -12.32
N GLU A 212 9.99 1.12 -11.52
CA GLU A 212 10.59 2.06 -10.57
C GLU A 212 11.30 3.24 -11.27
N ALA A 213 11.93 2.99 -12.42
CA ALA A 213 12.52 4.05 -13.23
C ALA A 213 11.46 4.99 -13.83
N GLU A 214 10.32 4.45 -14.27
CA GLU A 214 9.18 5.23 -14.74
C GLU A 214 8.59 6.07 -13.61
N ILE A 215 8.35 5.48 -12.43
CA ILE A 215 7.91 6.20 -11.24
C ILE A 215 8.89 7.33 -10.95
N ARG A 216 10.21 7.07 -10.94
CA ARG A 216 11.19 8.13 -10.69
C ARG A 216 11.13 9.27 -11.70
N THR A 217 10.76 9.00 -12.94
CA THR A 217 10.77 10.00 -14.03
C THR A 217 9.46 10.78 -14.09
N ASP A 218 8.34 10.10 -13.85
CA ASP A 218 6.98 10.62 -13.98
C ASP A 218 6.44 11.17 -12.65
N PRO A 219 6.20 12.48 -12.53
CA PRO A 219 5.67 13.09 -11.31
C PRO A 219 4.31 12.55 -10.87
N ASP A 220 3.42 12.20 -11.81
CA ASP A 220 2.07 11.69 -11.48
C ASP A 220 2.18 10.30 -10.84
N LYS A 221 3.01 9.43 -11.40
CA LYS A 221 3.28 8.11 -10.81
C LYS A 221 3.95 8.22 -9.43
N ARG A 222 4.83 9.21 -9.20
CA ARG A 222 5.38 9.47 -7.85
C ARG A 222 4.30 9.88 -6.87
N ALA A 223 3.39 10.76 -7.29
CA ALA A 223 2.26 11.20 -6.48
C ALA A 223 1.34 10.04 -6.12
N ASP A 224 1.01 9.17 -7.08
CA ASP A 224 0.23 7.94 -6.82
C ASP A 224 0.90 7.04 -5.78
N ARG A 225 2.20 6.79 -5.94
CA ARG A 225 2.98 5.96 -5.01
C ARG A 225 3.05 6.57 -3.61
N PHE A 226 3.10 7.90 -3.54
CA PHE A 226 3.03 8.61 -2.27
C PHE A 226 1.67 8.43 -1.61
N VAL A 227 0.57 8.60 -2.34
CA VAL A 227 -0.78 8.41 -1.80
C VAL A 227 -0.99 6.97 -1.32
N GLU A 228 -0.55 5.97 -2.10
CA GLU A 228 -0.61 4.55 -1.72
C GLU A 228 0.10 4.29 -0.38
N GLY A 229 1.35 4.74 -0.25
CA GLY A 229 2.14 4.57 0.97
C GLY A 229 1.54 5.32 2.17
N TRP A 230 1.03 6.53 1.95
CA TRP A 230 0.35 7.31 3.00
C TRP A 230 -0.90 6.60 3.50
N GLN A 231 -1.74 6.09 2.61
CA GLN A 231 -2.94 5.34 2.97
C GLN A 231 -2.58 4.04 3.71
N GLN A 232 -1.53 3.34 3.29
CA GLN A 232 -1.07 2.13 3.97
C GLN A 232 -0.60 2.43 5.40
N LEU A 233 0.18 3.49 5.60
CA LEU A 233 0.58 3.93 6.94
C LEU A 233 -0.62 4.39 7.77
N GLY A 234 -1.59 5.08 7.16
CA GLY A 234 -2.85 5.48 7.81
C GLY A 234 -3.62 4.27 8.34
N ARG A 235 -3.84 3.24 7.49
CA ARG A 235 -4.48 1.98 7.89
C ARG A 235 -3.70 1.27 9.00
N HIS A 236 -2.38 1.17 8.86
CA HIS A 236 -1.54 0.53 9.87
C HIS A 236 -1.59 1.26 11.22
N ARG A 237 -1.63 2.60 11.21
CA ARG A 237 -1.83 3.40 12.42
C ARG A 237 -3.18 3.15 13.05
N GLU A 238 -4.25 3.09 12.26
CA GLU A 238 -5.61 2.80 12.75
C GLU A 238 -5.71 1.41 13.37
N GLU A 239 -5.09 0.41 12.75
CA GLU A 239 -4.98 -0.95 13.30
C GLU A 239 -4.29 -0.94 14.66
N LEU A 240 -3.10 -0.31 14.76
CA LEU A 240 -2.38 -0.19 16.04
C LEU A 240 -3.18 0.57 17.11
N GLN A 241 -3.96 1.58 16.71
CA GLN A 241 -4.84 2.29 17.63
C GLN A 241 -6.00 1.42 18.11
N ARG A 242 -6.60 0.59 17.24
CA ARG A 242 -7.65 -0.36 17.62
C ARG A 242 -7.12 -1.44 18.57
N ASP A 243 -5.88 -1.86 18.36
CA ASP A 243 -5.19 -2.85 19.21
C ASP A 243 -4.70 -2.26 20.55
N GLY A 244 -4.83 -0.95 20.73
CA GLY A 244 -4.42 -0.24 21.95
C GLY A 244 -2.92 0.08 22.03
N ASP A 245 -2.14 -0.20 20.98
CA ASP A 245 -0.72 0.19 20.90
C ASP A 245 -0.57 1.62 20.40
N PHE A 246 -0.80 2.57 21.32
CA PHE A 246 -0.58 4.00 21.04
C PHE A 246 0.89 4.34 20.79
N ARG A 247 1.84 3.56 21.32
CA ARG A 247 3.27 3.80 21.11
C ARG A 247 3.66 3.43 19.68
N GLY A 248 3.18 2.29 19.17
CA GLY A 248 3.29 1.89 17.78
C GLY A 248 2.62 2.90 16.85
N ALA A 249 1.38 3.29 17.14
CA ALA A 249 0.66 4.29 16.36
C ALA A 249 1.39 5.65 16.28
N ARG A 250 2.08 6.05 17.35
CA ARG A 250 2.93 7.25 17.35
C ARG A 250 4.15 7.10 16.43
N LYS A 251 4.83 5.96 16.46
CA LYS A 251 5.95 5.67 15.53
C LYS A 251 5.49 5.72 14.07
N VAL A 252 4.33 5.14 13.76
CA VAL A 252 3.76 5.22 12.40
C VAL A 252 3.41 6.66 12.04
N SER A 253 2.89 7.44 12.98
CA SER A 253 2.64 8.87 12.77
C SER A 253 3.93 9.66 12.50
N GLU A 254 5.04 9.32 13.15
CA GLU A 254 6.35 9.90 12.89
C GLU A 254 6.87 9.53 11.49
N GLN A 255 6.65 8.28 11.05
CA GLN A 255 6.95 7.86 9.67
C GLN A 255 6.11 8.64 8.65
N MET A 256 4.82 8.84 8.92
CA MET A 256 3.94 9.68 8.10
C MET A 256 4.47 11.12 8.05
N ALA A 257 4.86 11.72 9.18
CA ALA A 257 5.45 13.06 9.20
C ALA A 257 6.75 13.14 8.38
N GLY A 258 7.61 12.12 8.46
CA GLY A 258 8.80 12.00 7.62
C GLY A 258 8.47 11.91 6.13
N MET A 259 7.41 11.17 5.79
CA MET A 259 6.91 11.06 4.42
C MET A 259 6.39 12.41 3.91
N ALA A 260 5.61 13.14 4.71
CA ALA A 260 5.16 14.49 4.37
C ALA A 260 6.34 15.47 4.19
N LYS A 261 7.40 15.36 4.99
CA LYS A 261 8.61 16.17 4.81
C LYS A 261 9.36 15.84 3.51
N SER A 262 9.21 14.63 2.98
CA SER A 262 9.81 14.27 1.70
C SER A 262 9.16 14.96 0.50
N LEU A 263 7.91 15.43 0.61
CA LEU A 263 7.26 16.26 -0.42
C LEU A 263 7.94 17.62 -0.56
N GLU A 264 8.44 18.20 0.52
CA GLU A 264 9.15 19.49 0.46
C GLU A 264 10.42 19.41 -0.42
N ARG A 265 10.92 18.19 -0.67
CA ARG A 265 12.04 17.94 -1.59
C ARG A 265 11.61 17.72 -3.04
N ASP A 266 10.32 17.53 -3.31
CA ASP A 266 9.76 17.26 -4.63
C ASP A 266 8.57 18.20 -4.91
N ALA A 267 8.90 19.46 -5.25
CA ALA A 267 7.93 20.52 -5.47
C ALA A 267 6.87 20.18 -6.54
N GLN A 268 7.23 19.35 -7.54
CA GLN A 268 6.31 18.90 -8.59
C GLN A 268 5.20 18.02 -8.00
N VAL A 269 5.58 17.04 -7.19
CA VAL A 269 4.63 16.12 -6.53
C VAL A 269 3.79 16.86 -5.51
N GLU A 270 4.35 17.84 -4.80
CA GLU A 270 3.59 18.67 -3.85
C GLU A 270 2.45 19.43 -4.54
N SER A 271 2.69 20.01 -5.73
CA SER A 271 1.65 20.70 -6.49
C SER A 271 0.51 19.75 -6.88
N LEU A 272 0.86 18.60 -7.45
CA LEU A 272 -0.12 17.59 -7.89
C LEU A 272 -0.97 17.07 -6.73
N LEU A 273 -0.33 16.86 -5.57
CA LEU A 273 -1.03 16.39 -4.38
C LEU A 273 -1.91 17.47 -3.74
N ARG A 274 -1.58 18.75 -3.88
CA ARG A 274 -2.45 19.86 -3.41
C ARG A 274 -3.74 19.91 -4.21
N ASP A 275 -3.66 19.75 -5.52
CA ASP A 275 -4.84 19.73 -6.40
C ASP A 275 -5.70 18.50 -6.10
N ARG A 276 -5.07 17.32 -6.06
CA ARG A 276 -5.75 16.05 -5.75
C ARG A 276 -6.29 15.97 -4.31
N LYS A 277 -5.71 16.70 -3.36
CA LYS A 277 -6.23 16.85 -2.00
C LYS A 277 -7.59 17.53 -2.00
N GLN A 278 -7.78 18.55 -2.85
CA GLN A 278 -9.07 19.22 -2.99
C GLN A 278 -10.12 18.27 -3.57
N GLU A 279 -9.71 17.39 -4.49
CA GLU A 279 -10.59 16.39 -5.12
C GLU A 279 -10.91 15.19 -4.19
N LEU A 280 -9.96 14.73 -3.38
CA LEU A 280 -10.10 13.54 -2.52
C LEU A 280 -10.58 13.85 -1.09
N GLY A 281 -10.63 15.11 -0.67
CA GLY A 281 -11.02 15.49 0.69
C GLY A 281 -10.09 14.99 1.80
N ILE A 282 -8.87 14.53 1.45
CA ILE A 282 -7.90 13.96 2.40
C ILE A 282 -7.08 15.10 3.02
N GLY A 283 -7.41 15.47 4.25
CA GLY A 283 -6.65 16.45 5.02
C GLY A 283 -5.25 15.96 5.38
N PHE A 284 -4.25 16.26 4.56
CA PHE A 284 -2.87 16.41 5.05
C PHE A 284 -2.80 17.71 5.83
N GLU A 285 -3.27 17.70 7.08
CA GLU A 285 -2.86 18.74 8.02
C GLU A 285 -1.39 18.48 8.31
N LYS A 286 -0.52 19.40 7.87
CA LYS A 286 0.83 19.50 8.44
C LYS A 286 0.61 19.48 9.95
N ALA A 287 1.24 18.53 10.64
CA ALA A 287 1.33 18.54 12.09
C ALA A 287 2.16 19.76 12.50
N ALA A 288 1.55 20.94 12.41
CA ALA A 288 1.98 22.13 13.10
C ALA A 288 1.79 21.81 14.58
N ASN A 289 2.90 21.88 15.30
CA ASN A 289 2.99 21.73 16.73
C ASN A 289 2.05 22.76 17.39
N SER A 290 0.80 22.38 17.65
CA SER A 290 -0.14 23.19 18.44
C SER A 290 0.05 22.83 19.92
N PRO A 291 0.53 23.77 20.77
CA PRO A 291 0.46 23.56 22.20
C PRO A 291 -1.02 23.48 22.57
N THR A 292 -1.38 22.39 23.24
CA THR A 292 -2.68 22.14 23.85
C THR A 292 -3.16 23.39 24.59
N THR A 293 -4.01 24.18 23.94
CA THR A 293 -4.70 25.29 24.59
C THR A 293 -5.91 24.68 25.27
N PHE A 294 -5.81 24.51 26.59
CA PHE A 294 -6.95 24.27 27.44
C PHE A 294 -7.93 25.45 27.27
N PRO A 295 -9.24 25.20 27.10
CA PRO A 295 -10.22 26.30 27.12
C PRO A 295 -10.26 26.88 28.54
N PRO A 296 -10.20 28.23 28.72
CA PRO A 296 -10.43 28.82 30.03
C PRO A 296 -11.88 28.60 30.45
N ALA A 297 -12.03 28.09 31.68
CA ALA A 297 -13.31 27.95 32.35
C ALA A 297 -14.06 29.28 32.36
N SER A 298 -15.32 29.20 31.93
CA SER A 298 -16.32 30.25 32.00
C SER A 298 -16.60 30.63 33.46
N ALA A 299 -15.93 31.69 33.94
CA ALA A 299 -16.29 32.37 35.18
C ALA A 299 -17.47 33.30 34.90
N SER A 300 -18.67 32.82 35.21
CA SER A 300 -19.84 33.69 35.43
C SER A 300 -20.02 33.93 36.92
N ARG A 301 -20.23 35.20 37.27
CA ARG A 301 -21.04 35.73 38.39
C ARG A 301 -20.25 36.49 39.49
N TRP A 302 -20.27 37.81 39.34
CA TRP A 302 -20.74 38.82 40.31
C TRP A 302 -20.51 38.60 41.81
N ALA A 303 -19.76 39.51 42.44
CA ALA A 303 -20.31 40.44 43.45
C ALA A 303 -19.20 41.40 43.94
N GLY A 304 -19.44 42.71 43.82
CA GLY A 304 -18.66 43.75 44.48
C GLY A 304 -19.23 44.06 45.87
N ALA A 305 -18.34 44.35 46.81
CA ALA A 305 -18.53 45.14 48.03
C ALA A 305 -17.16 45.16 48.74
N THR A 306 -16.42 46.27 48.75
CA THR A 306 -16.35 47.32 49.77
C THR A 306 -14.95 47.35 50.39
N THR A 307 -14.28 48.49 50.20
CA THR A 307 -13.53 49.26 51.22
C THR A 307 -12.79 48.48 52.29
N THR A 308 -11.45 48.62 52.36
CA THR A 308 -10.78 49.44 53.40
C THR A 308 -9.28 49.53 53.10
N ASP A 309 -8.83 50.76 53.18
CA ASP A 309 -7.50 51.36 53.14
C ASP A 309 -6.59 50.88 54.29
N LEU A 310 -5.30 50.60 54.04
CA LEU A 310 -4.20 50.90 54.99
C LEU A 310 -2.80 50.72 54.37
N ALA A 311 -2.13 51.87 54.15
CA ALA A 311 -0.73 52.22 54.49
C ALA A 311 0.28 51.07 54.74
N ASP A 312 1.40 51.00 54.00
CA ASP A 312 2.68 51.74 54.21
C ASP A 312 3.73 50.93 55.04
N ARG A 313 5.02 51.23 54.78
CA ARG A 313 6.31 50.63 55.21
C ARG A 313 6.91 49.60 54.25
N ARG A 314 7.92 49.93 53.43
CA ARG A 314 9.31 50.41 53.69
C ARG A 314 10.18 49.49 54.55
N GLU A 315 11.28 49.07 53.91
CA GLU A 315 12.64 48.82 54.44
C GLU A 315 12.74 47.62 55.43
N ASP A 316 13.72 46.71 55.40
CA ASP A 316 15.11 46.86 55.00
C ASP A 316 15.84 45.49 54.93
N HIS A 317 16.96 45.48 54.21
CA HIS A 317 18.19 44.67 54.34
C HIS A 317 18.20 43.24 54.94
N GLY A 318 18.87 42.31 54.23
CA GLY A 318 19.20 40.99 54.80
C GLY A 318 20.02 40.07 53.91
N GLN A 319 21.23 40.53 53.57
CA GLN A 319 22.28 39.80 52.86
C GLN A 319 22.79 38.62 53.71
N PHE A 320 22.77 37.38 53.19
CA PHE A 320 23.69 36.33 53.66
C PHE A 320 24.13 35.44 52.51
N ALA A 321 25.42 35.56 52.22
CA ALA A 321 26.20 34.69 51.36
C ALA A 321 26.68 33.44 52.12
N SER A 322 27.12 32.47 51.31
CA SER A 322 28.20 31.53 51.60
C SER A 322 27.88 30.21 52.33
N HIS A 323 28.15 29.13 51.60
CA HIS A 323 29.28 28.21 51.80
C HIS A 323 28.95 26.72 51.96
N CYS A 324 29.92 25.93 51.47
CA CYS A 324 30.13 24.48 51.58
C CYS A 324 29.32 23.59 50.63
N ALA A 325 29.84 22.52 50.00
CA ALA A 325 31.16 22.00 49.64
C ALA A 325 30.95 20.50 49.36
N ARG A 326 31.52 19.99 48.25
CA ARG A 326 32.09 18.63 48.04
C ARG A 326 31.37 17.41 48.68
N SER A 327 30.99 16.45 47.83
CA SER A 327 31.83 15.28 47.50
C SER A 327 31.39 14.67 46.18
#